data_AF-A0A368EMF0-F1
#
_entry.id   AF-A0A368EMF0-F1
#
_cell.length_a   1.000
_cell.length_b   1.000
_cell.length_c   1.000
_cell.angle_alpha   90.00
_cell.angle_beta   90.00
_cell.angle_gamma   90.00
#
_symmetry.space_group_name_H-M   'P 1'
#
loop_
_entity.id
_entity.type
_entity.pdbx_description
1 polymer ?
#
loop_
_entity_poly.entity_id
_entity_poly.type
_entity_poly.pdbx_seq_one_letter_code
_entity_poly.pdbx_strand_id
1 'polypeptide(L)'
;MSAVARTTVARLSERPQADVLIVGGGVNGLATFRDLALQGVDVAIVERGDFVSGASAASSHMIHGGVRYLENGEFRLVHEAVTERNDLLATAPHYVRPLQTTIPIFSTFSGVFSAPLRFLRHGAGKHVERGAALIKIGLTIYDSFSRGGGRV
;
A
#
# COMPACT_ATOMS: atom_id res chain seq x y z
N MET A 1 28.43 9.29 27.89
CA MET A 1 28.92 8.07 27.22
C MET A 1 29.15 8.41 25.76
N SER A 2 30.41 8.41 25.31
CA SER A 2 30.76 8.67 23.90
C SER A 2 30.13 7.57 23.04
N ALA A 3 29.17 7.92 22.19
CA ALA A 3 28.60 6.97 21.24
C ALA A 3 29.71 6.60 20.26
N VAL A 4 30.14 5.34 20.28
CA VAL A 4 31.05 4.80 19.26
C VAL A 4 30.41 5.11 17.91
N ALA A 5 31.09 5.92 17.10
CA ALA A 5 30.58 6.32 15.79
C ALA A 5 30.31 5.05 14.98
N ARG A 6 29.06 4.85 14.56
CA ARG A 6 28.67 3.71 13.72
C ARG A 6 29.54 3.72 12.47
N THR A 7 30.21 2.62 12.15
CA THR A 7 31.14 2.53 11.01
C THR A 7 30.51 2.99 9.69
N THR A 8 29.23 2.71 9.49
CA THR A 8 28.46 3.16 8.32
C THR A 8 28.38 4.69 8.21
N VAL A 9 28.22 5.39 9.34
CA VAL A 9 28.18 6.87 9.39
C VAL A 9 29.55 7.46 9.10
N ALA A 10 30.62 6.84 9.62
CA ALA A 10 31.99 7.26 9.32
C ALA A 10 32.29 7.14 7.82
N ARG A 11 31.96 6.00 7.19
CA ARG A 11 32.11 5.79 5.74
C ARG A 11 31.31 6.78 4.90
N LEU A 12 30.10 7.14 5.34
CA LEU A 12 29.31 8.16 4.65
C LEU A 12 29.93 9.56 4.78
N SER A 13 30.55 9.86 5.93
CA SER A 13 31.25 11.13 6.16
C SER A 13 32.53 11.25 5.34
N GLU A 14 33.23 10.12 5.09
CA GLU A 14 34.38 10.03 4.18
C GLU A 14 33.97 10.22 2.70
N ARG A 15 32.68 10.09 2.39
CA ARG A 15 32.11 10.26 1.05
C ARG A 15 31.05 11.38 1.04
N PRO A 16 31.46 12.65 1.09
CA PRO A 16 30.56 13.79 1.36
C PRO A 16 29.63 14.16 0.19
N GLN A 17 29.62 13.36 -0.88
CA GLN A 17 28.86 13.62 -2.11
C GLN A 17 28.06 12.38 -2.49
N ALA A 18 26.82 12.59 -2.89
CA ALA A 18 25.93 11.64 -3.55
C ALA A 18 25.04 12.43 -4.51
N ASP A 19 24.63 11.84 -5.63
CA ASP A 19 23.70 12.47 -6.57
C ASP A 19 22.31 12.65 -5.93
N VAL A 20 21.91 11.71 -5.08
CA VAL A 20 20.62 11.74 -4.37
C VAL A 20 20.81 11.42 -2.88
N LEU A 21 20.24 12.25 -2.01
CA LEU A 21 20.12 11.97 -0.58
C LEU A 21 18.65 11.75 -0.20
N ILE A 22 18.34 10.56 0.31
CA ILE A 22 17.04 10.20 0.85
C ILE A 22 17.06 10.40 2.38
N VAL A 23 16.08 11.15 2.88
CA VAL A 23 15.90 11.40 4.32
C VAL A 23 14.69 10.59 4.81
N GLY A 24 14.95 9.60 5.65
CA GLY A 24 13.94 8.71 6.25
C GLY A 24 14.05 7.27 5.75
N GLY A 25 14.28 6.35 6.68
CA GLY A 25 14.44 4.91 6.47
C GLY A 25 13.15 4.10 6.65
N GLY A 26 12.00 4.69 6.35
CA GLY A 26 10.72 3.98 6.26
C GLY A 26 10.55 3.24 4.94
N VAL A 27 9.42 2.56 4.76
CA VAL A 27 9.14 1.76 3.55
C VAL A 27 9.29 2.55 2.24
N ASN A 28 8.82 3.80 2.20
CA ASN A 28 8.93 4.65 1.01
C ASN A 28 10.40 4.99 0.71
N GLY A 29 11.15 5.46 1.71
CA GLY A 29 12.56 5.81 1.54
C GLY A 29 13.42 4.62 1.14
N LEU A 30 13.19 3.45 1.74
CA LEU A 30 13.89 2.21 1.39
C LEU A 30 13.53 1.71 0.00
N ALA A 31 12.26 1.78 -0.41
CA ALA A 31 11.83 1.40 -1.74
C ALA A 31 12.46 2.30 -2.81
N THR A 32 12.43 3.62 -2.61
CA THR A 32 13.09 4.59 -3.49
C THR A 32 14.61 4.39 -3.54
N PHE A 33 15.25 4.16 -2.38
CA PHE A 33 16.68 3.87 -2.32
C PHE A 33 17.04 2.63 -3.14
N ARG A 34 16.28 1.55 -2.97
CA ARG A 34 16.49 0.30 -3.71
C ARG A 34 16.35 0.52 -5.22
N ASP A 35 15.31 1.23 -5.65
CA ASP A 35 15.08 1.47 -7.07
C ASP A 35 16.22 2.28 -7.72
N LEU A 36 16.62 3.39 -7.09
CA LEU A 36 17.74 4.21 -7.56
C LEU A 36 19.07 3.45 -7.56
N ALA A 37 19.34 2.69 -6.50
CA ALA A 37 20.55 1.88 -6.40
C ALA A 37 20.62 0.79 -7.49
N LEU A 38 19.49 0.16 -7.82
CA LEU A 38 19.41 -0.83 -8.90
C LEU A 38 19.64 -0.21 -10.30
N GLN A 39 19.35 1.07 -10.46
CA GLN A 39 19.63 1.84 -11.67
C GLN A 39 21.06 2.40 -11.71
N GLY A 40 21.88 2.14 -10.69
CA GLY A 40 23.27 2.60 -10.61
C GLY A 40 23.43 4.06 -10.22
N VAL A 41 22.37 4.72 -9.73
CA VAL A 41 22.43 6.10 -9.24
C VAL A 41 23.23 6.12 -7.93
N ASP A 42 24.11 7.11 -7.78
CA ASP A 42 24.79 7.34 -6.52
C ASP A 42 23.82 7.94 -5.49
N VAL A 43 23.16 7.04 -4.75
CA VAL A 43 22.17 7.38 -3.75
C VAL A 43 22.68 7.06 -2.34
N ALA A 44 22.42 7.97 -1.40
CA ALA A 44 22.60 7.77 0.03
C ALA A 44 21.25 7.85 0.76
N ILE A 45 21.09 7.11 1.84
CA ILE A 45 19.92 7.19 2.73
C ILE A 45 20.35 7.40 4.18
N VAL A 46 19.63 8.27 4.88
CA VAL A 46 19.85 8.53 6.30
C VAL A 46 18.55 8.33 7.09
N GLU A 47 18.66 7.69 8.25
CA GLU A 47 17.58 7.49 9.21
C GLU A 47 18.08 7.87 10.61
N ARG A 48 17.24 8.57 11.38
CA ARG A 48 17.56 9.01 12.74
C ARG A 48 17.52 7.83 13.72
N GLY A 49 16.53 6.95 13.57
CA GLY A 49 16.26 5.80 14.44
C GLY A 49 16.85 4.49 13.92
N ASP A 50 16.04 3.44 14.03
CA ASP A 50 16.26 2.17 13.34
C ASP A 50 15.44 2.16 12.04
N PHE A 51 15.83 1.37 11.06
CA PHE A 51 15.07 1.26 9.83
C PHE A 51 13.64 0.78 10.12
N VAL A 52 12.66 1.31 9.38
CA VAL A 52 11.25 0.92 9.49
C VAL A 52 10.58 1.33 10.82
N SER A 53 11.29 1.91 11.80
CA SER A 53 10.79 2.12 13.17
C SER A 53 9.65 3.14 13.33
N GLY A 54 9.29 3.87 12.27
CA GLY A 54 8.18 4.82 12.26
C GLY A 54 6.84 4.19 11.90
N ALA A 55 6.05 4.89 11.07
CA ALA A 55 4.73 4.43 10.62
C ALA A 55 4.77 3.05 9.92
N SER A 56 5.90 2.70 9.30
CA SER A 56 6.08 1.42 8.62
C SER A 56 6.02 0.22 9.56
N ALA A 57 6.47 0.35 10.82
CA ALA A 57 6.34 -0.70 11.84
C ALA A 57 4.92 -0.76 12.44
N ALA A 58 4.18 0.34 12.40
CA ALA A 58 2.86 0.51 13.05
C ALA A 58 1.66 0.28 12.12
N SER A 59 1.82 -0.50 11.04
CA SER A 59 0.72 -0.85 10.14
C SER A 59 -0.10 -2.03 10.69
N SER A 60 -1.19 -2.39 9.99
CA SER A 60 -1.92 -3.64 10.24
C SER A 60 -1.20 -4.88 9.70
N HIS A 61 -0.02 -4.71 9.09
CA HIS A 61 0.78 -5.75 8.47
C HIS A 61 0.01 -6.51 7.37
N MET A 62 -0.88 -5.78 6.67
CA MET A 62 -1.66 -6.30 5.55
C MET A 62 -1.40 -5.46 4.30
N ILE A 63 -1.14 -6.14 3.19
CA ILE A 63 -1.13 -5.53 1.86
C ILE A 63 -2.52 -5.79 1.26
N HIS A 64 -3.29 -4.71 1.04
CA HIS A 64 -4.65 -4.82 0.51
C HIS A 64 -4.85 -3.92 -0.70
N GLY A 65 -5.68 -4.36 -1.65
CA GLY A 65 -6.09 -3.53 -2.78
C GLY A 65 -7.08 -2.43 -2.42
N GLY A 66 -7.54 -2.36 -1.16
CA GLY A 66 -8.35 -1.24 -0.68
C GLY A 66 -9.78 -1.25 -1.21
N VAL A 67 -10.45 -2.40 -1.15
CA VAL A 67 -11.85 -2.59 -1.62
C VAL A 67 -12.83 -1.51 -1.15
N ARG A 68 -12.61 -0.95 0.04
CA ARG A 68 -13.42 0.15 0.60
C ARG A 68 -13.33 1.45 -0.22
N TYR A 69 -12.21 1.73 -0.86
CA TYR A 69 -12.00 2.96 -1.64
C TYR A 69 -12.82 2.98 -2.93
N LEU A 70 -13.29 1.82 -3.41
CA LEU A 70 -14.26 1.75 -4.52
C LEU A 70 -15.55 2.53 -4.20
N GLU A 71 -15.93 2.61 -2.93
CA GLU A 71 -17.12 3.36 -2.51
C GLU A 71 -16.99 4.86 -2.67
N ASN A 72 -15.75 5.36 -2.69
CA ASN A 72 -15.43 6.77 -2.90
C ASN A 72 -15.12 7.06 -4.38
N GLY A 73 -15.20 6.04 -5.25
CA GLY A 73 -14.84 6.17 -6.66
C GLY A 73 -13.35 6.23 -6.94
N GLU A 74 -12.51 5.81 -5.99
CA GLU A 74 -11.04 5.86 -6.11
C GLU A 74 -10.51 4.66 -6.92
N PHE A 75 -11.09 4.41 -8.10
CA PHE A 75 -10.79 3.22 -8.92
C PHE A 75 -9.31 3.09 -9.30
N ARG A 76 -8.65 4.21 -9.61
CA ARG A 76 -7.22 4.24 -9.96
C ARG A 76 -6.35 3.71 -8.80
N LEU A 77 -6.63 4.17 -7.58
CA LEU A 77 -5.92 3.74 -6.37
C LEU A 77 -6.14 2.25 -6.11
N VAL A 78 -7.39 1.78 -6.25
CA VAL A 78 -7.71 0.36 -6.04
C VAL A 78 -7.00 -0.50 -7.08
N HIS A 79 -7.02 -0.11 -8.35
CA HIS A 79 -6.32 -0.83 -9.41
C HIS A 79 -4.81 -0.90 -9.14
N GLU A 80 -4.18 0.23 -8.84
CA GLU A 80 -2.75 0.31 -8.50
C GLU A 80 -2.41 -0.58 -7.30
N ALA A 81 -3.17 -0.48 -6.20
CA ALA A 81 -2.95 -1.28 -5.00
C ALA A 81 -3.19 -2.78 -5.22
N VAL A 82 -4.14 -3.17 -6.08
CA VAL A 82 -4.38 -4.58 -6.43
C VAL A 82 -3.21 -5.16 -7.21
N THR A 83 -2.69 -4.41 -8.19
CA THR A 83 -1.56 -4.81 -9.03
C THR A 83 -0.28 -4.96 -8.20
N GLU A 84 0.11 -3.93 -7.45
CA GLU A 84 1.33 -3.95 -6.61
C GLU A 84 1.30 -5.07 -5.57
N ARG A 85 0.11 -5.34 -4.99
CA ARG A 85 -0.08 -6.45 -4.05
C ARG A 85 0.16 -7.82 -4.69
N ASN A 86 -0.22 -7.99 -5.97
CA ASN A 86 0.06 -9.23 -6.70
C ASN A 86 1.54 -9.33 -7.09
N ASP A 87 2.17 -8.22 -7.45
CA ASP A 87 3.61 -8.18 -7.74
C ASP A 87 4.45 -8.51 -6.50
N LEU A 88 4.03 -8.06 -5.31
CA LEU A 88 4.66 -8.42 -4.04
C LEU A 88 4.52 -9.91 -3.70
N LEU A 89 3.43 -10.56 -4.08
CA LEU A 89 3.29 -12.03 -3.95
C LEU A 89 4.31 -12.76 -4.84
N ALA A 90 4.62 -12.23 -6.02
CA ALA A 90 5.59 -12.83 -6.93
C ALA A 90 7.04 -12.51 -6.57
N THR A 91 7.33 -11.27 -6.14
CA THR A 91 8.69 -10.76 -5.91
C THR A 91 9.19 -10.98 -4.48
N ALA A 92 8.29 -11.07 -3.50
CA ALA A 92 8.62 -11.31 -2.10
C ALA A 92 7.81 -12.48 -1.47
N PRO A 93 7.73 -13.66 -2.11
CA PRO A 93 6.90 -14.78 -1.65
C PRO A 93 7.32 -15.36 -0.28
N HIS A 94 8.53 -15.04 0.18
CA HIS A 94 9.04 -15.43 1.49
C HIS A 94 8.53 -14.54 2.63
N TYR A 95 8.06 -13.32 2.33
CA TYR A 95 7.45 -12.40 3.30
C TYR A 95 5.95 -12.19 3.09
N VAL A 96 5.45 -12.29 1.85
CA VAL A 96 4.06 -11.99 1.50
C VAL A 96 3.33 -13.28 1.16
N ARG A 97 2.18 -13.51 1.80
CA ARG A 97 1.32 -14.67 1.57
C ARG A 97 -0.14 -14.26 1.39
N PRO A 98 -0.94 -15.03 0.62
CA PRO A 98 -2.37 -14.78 0.51
C PRO A 98 -3.06 -14.86 1.87
N LEU A 99 -3.93 -13.88 2.16
CA LEU A 99 -4.76 -13.85 3.36
C LEU A 99 -6.24 -13.90 2.96
N GLN A 100 -6.93 -14.98 3.35
CA GLN A 100 -8.37 -15.10 3.14
C GLN A 100 -9.12 -14.14 4.06
N THR A 101 -10.05 -13.35 3.50
CA THR A 101 -10.83 -12.36 4.24
C THR A 101 -12.32 -12.65 4.08
N THR A 102 -13.06 -12.62 5.20
CA THR A 102 -14.52 -12.81 5.20
C THR A 102 -15.23 -11.46 5.36
N ILE A 103 -16.25 -11.21 4.53
CA ILE A 103 -17.09 -10.02 4.61
C ILE A 103 -18.47 -10.46 5.11
N PRO A 104 -18.89 -10.08 6.35
CA PRO A 104 -20.23 -10.39 6.83
C PRO A 104 -21.27 -9.52 6.10
N ILE A 105 -22.43 -10.12 5.82
CA ILE A 105 -23.54 -9.47 5.11
C ILE A 105 -24.82 -9.69 5.92
N PHE A 106 -25.54 -8.63 6.28
CA PHE A 106 -26.77 -8.72 7.08
C PHE A 106 -28.03 -8.28 6.33
N SER A 107 -27.89 -7.84 5.07
CA SER A 107 -29.00 -7.49 4.18
C SER A 107 -28.72 -7.90 2.73
N THR A 108 -29.76 -8.11 1.91
CA THR A 108 -29.61 -8.49 0.49
C THR A 108 -29.62 -7.27 -0.45
N PHE A 109 -30.52 -6.31 -0.22
CA PHE A 109 -30.78 -5.19 -1.14
C PHE A 109 -30.58 -3.80 -0.52
N SER A 110 -30.12 -3.72 0.73
CA SER A 110 -29.88 -2.42 1.38
C SER A 110 -28.87 -1.57 0.59
N GLY A 111 -29.13 -0.27 0.51
CA GLY A 111 -28.23 0.70 -0.11
C GLY A 111 -28.24 0.76 -1.63
N VAL A 112 -28.89 -0.17 -2.35
CA VAL A 112 -28.86 -0.27 -3.83
C VAL A 112 -29.31 1.03 -4.50
N PHE A 113 -30.35 1.69 -3.98
CA PHE A 113 -30.86 2.96 -4.52
C PHE A 113 -30.07 4.18 -4.05
N SER A 114 -29.46 4.14 -2.86
CA SER A 114 -28.69 5.27 -2.32
C SER A 114 -27.25 5.32 -2.82
N ALA A 115 -26.67 4.20 -3.26
CA ALA A 115 -25.29 4.13 -3.70
C ALA A 115 -24.99 4.97 -4.96
N PRO A 116 -25.81 4.93 -6.04
CA PRO A 116 -25.62 5.81 -7.20
C PRO A 116 -25.71 7.29 -6.84
N LEU A 117 -26.66 7.65 -5.98
CA LEU A 117 -26.85 9.03 -5.54
C LEU A 117 -25.67 9.54 -4.71
N ARG A 118 -25.07 8.69 -3.87
CA ARG A 118 -23.91 9.06 -3.05
C ARG A 118 -22.63 9.17 -3.87
N PHE A 119 -22.48 8.33 -4.89
CA PHE A 119 -21.39 8.42 -5.86
C PHE A 119 -21.43 9.76 -6.60
N LEU A 120 -22.61 10.16 -7.08
CA LEU A 120 -22.80 11.47 -7.74
C LEU A 120 -22.56 12.65 -6.79
N ARG A 121 -22.82 12.48 -5.49
CA ARG A 121 -22.65 13.53 -4.47
C ARG A 121 -21.33 13.47 -3.71
N HIS A 122 -20.31 12.82 -4.26
CA HIS A 122 -18.95 12.76 -3.67
C HIS A 122 -18.95 12.38 -2.18
N GLY A 123 -19.72 11.36 -1.80
CA GLY A 123 -19.67 10.80 -0.43
C GLY A 123 -20.56 11.49 0.61
N ALA A 124 -21.34 12.52 0.26
CA ALA A 124 -22.27 13.15 1.19
C ALA A 124 -23.48 12.23 1.52
N GLY A 125 -23.64 11.84 2.79
CA GLY A 125 -24.82 11.11 3.29
C GLY A 125 -24.53 10.15 4.45
N LYS A 126 -25.59 9.63 5.10
CA LYS A 126 -25.47 8.63 6.17
C LYS A 126 -24.91 7.32 5.63
N HIS A 127 -24.06 6.66 6.41
CA HIS A 127 -23.62 5.29 6.13
C HIS A 127 -24.80 4.34 6.35
N VAL A 128 -25.34 3.80 5.27
CA VAL A 128 -26.32 2.72 5.29
C VAL A 128 -25.57 1.40 5.12
N GLU A 129 -26.01 0.37 5.84
CA GLU A 129 -25.50 -0.99 5.67
C GLU A 129 -25.67 -1.45 4.22
N ARG A 130 -24.68 -2.16 3.66
CA ARG A 130 -24.74 -2.59 2.25
C ARG A 130 -25.37 -3.95 2.13
N GLY A 131 -26.29 -4.07 1.18
CA GLY A 131 -26.84 -5.34 0.76
C GLY A 131 -25.83 -6.19 -0.02
N ALA A 132 -26.05 -7.50 -0.01
CA ALA A 132 -25.30 -8.48 -0.79
C ALA A 132 -25.09 -8.08 -2.26
N ALA A 133 -26.10 -7.49 -2.91
CA ALA A 133 -26.02 -7.07 -4.30
C ALA A 133 -24.90 -6.04 -4.55
N LEU A 134 -24.81 -5.01 -3.71
CA LEU A 134 -23.77 -3.98 -3.83
C LEU A 134 -22.38 -4.52 -3.51
N ILE A 135 -22.27 -5.35 -2.48
CA ILE A 135 -21.01 -6.00 -2.12
C ILE A 135 -20.53 -6.86 -3.27
N LYS A 136 -21.41 -7.66 -3.89
CA LYS A 136 -21.08 -8.51 -5.03
C LYS A 136 -20.60 -7.71 -6.24
N ILE A 137 -21.24 -6.58 -6.54
CA ILE A 137 -20.80 -5.68 -7.63
C ILE A 137 -19.39 -5.13 -7.33
N GLY A 138 -19.18 -4.60 -6.13
CA GLY A 138 -17.88 -4.06 -5.72
C GLY A 138 -16.76 -5.11 -5.78
N LEU A 139 -17.02 -6.32 -5.29
CA LEU A 139 -16.08 -7.44 -5.39
C LEU A 139 -15.83 -7.87 -6.84
N THR A 140 -16.84 -7.84 -7.70
CA THR A 140 -16.67 -8.17 -9.13
C THR A 140 -15.77 -7.16 -9.83
N ILE A 141 -15.89 -5.87 -9.51
CA ILE A 141 -14.99 -4.81 -10.00
C ILE A 141 -13.58 -5.02 -9.43
N TYR A 142 -13.47 -5.30 -8.14
CA TYR A 142 -12.18 -5.56 -7.49
C TYR A 142 -11.45 -6.76 -8.12
N ASP A 143 -12.17 -7.84 -8.40
CA ASP A 143 -11.64 -9.05 -9.03
C ASP A 143 -11.22 -8.79 -10.48
N SER A 144 -11.89 -7.89 -11.20
CA SER A 144 -11.50 -7.56 -12.57
C SER A 144 -10.12 -6.91 -12.63
N PHE A 145 -9.77 -6.08 -11.64
CA PHE A 145 -8.43 -5.51 -11.50
C PHE A 145 -7.36 -6.57 -11.20
N SER A 146 -7.71 -7.67 -10.52
CA SER A 146 -6.76 -8.75 -10.26
C SER A 146 -6.47 -9.61 -11.49
N ARG A 147 -7.37 -9.65 -12.48
CA ARG A 147 -7.23 -10.53 -13.66
C ARG A 147 -6.25 -10.02 -14.71
N GLY A 148 -5.78 -8.78 -14.59
CA GLY A 148 -4.93 -8.11 -15.59
C GLY A 148 -3.41 -8.29 -15.45
N GLY A 149 -2.90 -8.95 -14.39
CA GLY A 149 -1.46 -8.88 -14.07
C GLY A 149 -0.78 -10.14 -13.52
N GLY A 150 -1.49 -11.20 -13.16
CA GLY A 150 -0.84 -12.42 -12.65
C GLY A 150 -1.85 -13.46 -12.21
N ARG A 151 -1.63 -14.71 -12.61
CA ARG A 151 -2.38 -15.86 -12.10
C ARG A 151 -2.07 -15.95 -10.60
N VAL A 152 -3.10 -15.88 -9.76
CA VAL A 152 -3.02 -16.33 -8.36
C VAL A 152 -2.91 -17.86 -8.36
#